data_AF-A0A8T7HQ62-F1
#
_entry.id   AF-A0A8T7HQ62-F1
#
_cell.length_a   1.000
_cell.length_b   1.000
_cell.length_c   1.000
_cell.angle_alpha   90.00
_cell.angle_beta   90.00
_cell.angle_gamma   90.00
#
_symmetry.space_group_name_H-M   'P 1'
#
loop_
_entity.id
_entity.type
_entity.pdbx_description
1 polymer ?
#
loop_
_entity_poly.entity_id
_entity_poly.type
_entity_poly.pdbx_seq_one_letter_code
_entity_poly.pdbx_strand_id
1 'polypeptide(L)'
;MLSSPVKKLLSLLFSGTLLIGCIPAFVEIFLTPAISGKVYDVNSLKPIANVTIAFERYPEHKATSDKRGLFVLPAKRETQATIMMPAHALAQHRVNFSTPNQQWFRFATSSLKMYREESFAFHSVFVDTLPQVAAAAHPLIELNDNQLKQQSYQDDAFGQCELSTIDAALGSTRSARKLALQMFNQPQAIPSDQSLASTLKGAYQQSIWIWQKLNQTCERTAANYRARGAIIEQIEQEQNRMLEALSD
;
A
#
# COMPACT_ATOMS: atom_id res chain seq x y z
N MET A 1 -4.84 -47.53 -48.68
CA MET A 1 -5.52 -46.48 -49.49
C MET A 1 -6.93 -46.31 -48.97
N LEU A 2 -7.23 -45.24 -48.21
CA LEU A 2 -8.59 -44.97 -47.73
C LEU A 2 -9.49 -44.51 -48.88
N SER A 3 -10.69 -45.08 -48.96
CA SER A 3 -11.69 -44.79 -49.99
C SER A 3 -12.16 -43.33 -49.94
N SER A 4 -12.45 -42.77 -51.11
CA SER A 4 -12.91 -41.39 -51.34
C SER A 4 -13.97 -40.84 -50.37
N PRO A 5 -15.02 -41.60 -49.95
CA PRO A 5 -16.03 -41.07 -49.03
C PRO A 5 -15.50 -40.84 -47.61
N VAL A 6 -14.54 -41.64 -47.15
CA VAL A 6 -13.99 -41.53 -45.78
C VAL A 6 -13.17 -40.25 -45.61
N LYS A 7 -12.47 -39.81 -46.67
CA LYS A 7 -11.72 -38.54 -46.67
C LYS A 7 -12.64 -37.32 -46.58
N LYS A 8 -13.81 -37.36 -47.21
CA LYS A 8 -14.80 -36.27 -47.16
C LYS A 8 -15.45 -36.16 -45.77
N LEU A 9 -15.76 -37.30 -45.14
CA LEU A 9 -16.31 -37.33 -43.79
C LEU A 9 -15.28 -36.81 -42.75
N LEU A 10 -14.01 -37.20 -42.87
CA LEU A 10 -12.95 -36.76 -41.96
C LEU A 10 -12.68 -35.24 -42.07
N SER A 11 -12.75 -34.68 -43.28
CA SER A 11 -12.59 -33.23 -43.52
C SER A 11 -13.75 -32.41 -42.93
N LEU A 12 -14.98 -32.93 -43.01
CA LEU A 12 -16.17 -32.32 -42.40
C LEU A 12 -16.11 -32.36 -40.86
N LEU A 13 -15.64 -33.47 -40.28
CA LEU A 13 -15.43 -33.58 -38.84
C LEU A 13 -14.35 -32.63 -38.33
N PHE A 14 -13.23 -32.48 -39.05
CA PHE A 14 -12.14 -31.57 -38.67
C PHE A 14 -12.56 -30.09 -38.78
N SER A 15 -13.38 -29.75 -39.79
CA SER A 15 -13.93 -28.39 -39.95
C SER A 15 -15.00 -28.07 -38.89
N GLY A 16 -15.78 -29.06 -38.45
CA GLY A 16 -16.76 -28.89 -37.37
C GLY A 16 -16.13 -28.62 -36.00
N THR A 17 -14.97 -29.22 -35.71
CA THR A 17 -14.24 -28.98 -34.45
C THR A 17 -13.54 -27.61 -34.40
N LEU A 18 -13.30 -26.95 -35.54
CA LEU A 18 -12.75 -25.58 -35.59
C LEU A 18 -13.77 -24.50 -35.20
N LEU A 19 -15.06 -24.85 -35.13
CA LEU A 19 -16.14 -23.97 -34.63
C LEU A 19 -16.36 -24.09 -33.12
N ILE A 20 -15.58 -24.92 -32.40
CA ILE A 20 -15.42 -24.80 -30.94
C ILE A 20 -14.50 -23.60 -30.68
N GLY A 21 -14.94 -22.42 -31.14
CA GLY A 21 -14.26 -21.16 -30.89
C GLY A 21 -14.23 -20.90 -29.38
N CYS A 22 -13.24 -20.13 -28.94
CA CYS A 22 -13.14 -19.66 -27.57
C CYS A 22 -14.41 -18.89 -27.20
N ILE A 23 -15.41 -19.57 -26.65
CA ILE A 23 -16.62 -18.92 -26.15
C ILE A 23 -16.17 -18.05 -24.97
N PRO A 24 -16.34 -16.72 -25.06
CA PRO A 24 -16.02 -15.87 -23.93
C PRO A 24 -16.90 -16.27 -22.76
N ALA A 25 -16.28 -16.67 -21.65
CA ALA A 25 -17.01 -16.93 -20.42
C ALA A 25 -17.33 -15.59 -19.75
N PHE A 26 -18.59 -15.39 -19.38
CA PHE A 26 -18.97 -14.33 -18.46
C PHE A 26 -18.59 -14.80 -17.07
N VAL A 27 -17.56 -14.18 -16.50
CA VAL A 27 -17.06 -14.51 -15.18
C VAL A 27 -17.03 -13.27 -14.32
N GLU A 28 -17.30 -13.46 -13.03
CA GLU A 28 -17.06 -12.43 -12.03
C GLU A 28 -15.56 -12.31 -11.80
N ILE A 29 -15.05 -11.08 -11.89
CA ILE A 29 -13.65 -10.75 -11.64
C ILE A 29 -13.60 -9.72 -10.53
N PHE A 30 -12.77 -10.01 -9.54
CA PHE A 30 -12.45 -9.09 -8.47
C PHE A 30 -11.38 -8.12 -8.97
N LEU A 31 -11.71 -6.83 -8.93
CA LEU A 31 -10.84 -5.74 -9.36
C LEU A 31 -9.91 -5.27 -8.23
N THR A 32 -10.23 -5.63 -6.98
CA THR A 32 -9.46 -5.34 -5.78
C THR A 32 -9.59 -6.50 -4.80
N PRO A 33 -8.65 -6.67 -3.85
CA PRO A 33 -8.85 -7.59 -2.74
C PRO A 33 -9.89 -7.01 -1.76
N ALA A 34 -10.45 -7.85 -0.90
CA ALA A 34 -11.09 -7.43 0.33
C ALA A 34 -10.00 -7.02 1.34
N ILE A 35 -10.20 -5.92 2.07
CA ILE A 35 -9.20 -5.40 3.00
C ILE A 35 -9.80 -5.31 4.38
N SER A 36 -9.04 -5.72 5.39
CA SER A 36 -9.40 -5.51 6.78
C SER A 36 -8.22 -5.02 7.61
N GLY A 37 -8.52 -4.41 8.75
CA GLY A 37 -7.53 -4.00 9.72
C GLY A 37 -8.12 -3.17 10.84
N LYS A 38 -7.23 -2.61 11.67
CA LYS A 38 -7.59 -1.71 12.76
C LYS A 38 -6.81 -0.40 12.63
N VAL A 39 -7.48 0.73 12.81
CA VAL A 39 -6.89 2.05 12.72
C VAL A 39 -6.61 2.60 14.12
N TYR A 40 -5.40 3.08 14.33
CA TYR A 40 -4.94 3.66 15.59
C TYR A 40 -4.41 5.07 15.37
N ASP A 41 -4.60 5.93 16.36
CA ASP A 41 -3.94 7.22 16.43
C ASP A 41 -2.49 7.03 16.85
N VAL A 42 -1.57 7.58 16.08
CA VAL A 42 -0.14 7.52 16.40
C VAL A 42 0.19 8.25 17.71
N ASN A 43 -0.61 9.27 18.08
CA ASN A 43 -0.33 10.12 19.23
C ASN A 43 -0.85 9.51 20.54
N SER A 44 -2.03 8.90 20.51
CA SER A 44 -2.66 8.31 21.70
C SER A 44 -2.59 6.79 21.76
N LEU A 45 -2.17 6.13 20.67
CA LEU A 45 -2.21 4.67 20.47
C LEU A 45 -3.59 4.04 20.67
N LYS A 46 -4.64 4.87 20.66
CA LYS A 46 -6.03 4.44 20.80
C LYS A 46 -6.66 4.20 19.43
N PRO A 47 -7.62 3.27 19.33
CA PRO A 47 -8.34 3.05 18.09
C PRO A 47 -9.11 4.31 17.66
N ILE A 48 -9.13 4.60 16.36
CA ILE A 48 -9.86 5.75 15.79
C ILE A 48 -11.10 5.27 15.03
N ALA A 49 -12.25 5.82 15.39
CA ALA A 49 -13.51 5.65 14.66
C ALA A 49 -13.66 6.66 13.52
N ASN A 50 -14.57 6.37 12.58
CA ASN A 50 -14.94 7.28 11.49
C ASN A 50 -13.82 7.62 10.51
N VAL A 51 -12.77 6.81 10.44
CA VAL A 51 -11.78 6.90 9.34
C VAL A 51 -12.42 6.29 8.11
N THR A 52 -12.41 7.03 7.00
CA THR A 52 -12.90 6.53 5.71
C THR A 52 -11.78 5.80 4.99
N ILE A 53 -12.05 4.59 4.50
CA ILE A 53 -11.10 3.74 3.79
C ILE A 53 -11.67 3.47 2.40
N ALA A 54 -10.92 3.78 1.35
CA ALA A 54 -11.34 3.58 -0.03
C ALA A 54 -10.16 3.25 -0.94
N PHE A 55 -10.41 2.52 -2.01
CA PHE A 55 -9.41 2.39 -3.07
C PHE A 55 -9.31 3.69 -3.86
N GLU A 56 -8.10 4.12 -4.19
CA GLU A 56 -7.88 5.34 -4.99
C GLU A 56 -8.65 5.31 -6.32
N ARG A 57 -8.65 4.15 -7.00
CA ARG A 57 -9.35 3.95 -8.27
C ARG A 57 -10.87 3.85 -8.14
N TYR A 58 -11.37 3.53 -6.95
CA TYR A 58 -12.81 3.31 -6.68
C TYR A 58 -13.24 4.08 -5.42
N PRO A 59 -13.17 5.43 -5.43
CA PRO A 59 -13.44 6.26 -4.25
C PRO A 59 -14.89 6.18 -3.76
N GLU A 60 -15.83 5.80 -4.63
CA GLU A 60 -17.22 5.53 -4.28
C GLU A 60 -17.38 4.25 -3.45
N HIS A 61 -16.42 3.33 -3.57
CA HIS A 61 -16.38 2.06 -2.86
C HIS A 61 -15.56 2.20 -1.57
N LYS A 62 -16.25 2.57 -0.49
CA LYS A 62 -15.62 2.94 0.78
C LYS A 62 -16.19 2.20 1.98
N ALA A 63 -15.36 2.09 3.01
CA ALA A 63 -15.72 1.61 4.34
C ALA A 63 -15.37 2.67 5.39
N THR A 64 -15.86 2.47 6.61
CA THR A 64 -15.60 3.37 7.73
C THR A 64 -15.21 2.57 8.96
N SER A 65 -14.19 3.03 9.70
CA SER A 65 -13.77 2.35 10.93
C SER A 65 -14.79 2.50 12.06
N ASP A 66 -15.03 1.41 12.81
CA ASP A 66 -15.94 1.38 13.94
C ASP A 66 -15.33 2.03 15.20
N LYS A 67 -16.06 2.04 16.33
CA LYS A 67 -15.58 2.57 17.62
C LYS A 67 -14.33 1.86 18.17
N ARG A 68 -14.05 0.66 17.70
CA ARG A 68 -12.85 -0.13 18.03
C ARG A 68 -11.76 0.07 16.98
N GLY A 69 -11.94 0.97 16.02
CA GLY A 69 -11.03 1.22 14.92
C GLY A 69 -11.02 0.13 13.85
N LEU A 70 -11.88 -0.89 13.96
CA LEU A 70 -11.91 -1.98 13.00
C LEU A 70 -12.59 -1.54 11.72
N PHE A 71 -12.07 -1.98 10.58
CA PHE A 71 -12.70 -1.77 9.29
C PHE A 71 -12.62 -3.02 8.42
N VAL A 72 -13.60 -3.15 7.53
CA VAL A 72 -13.62 -4.14 6.46
C VAL A 72 -14.08 -3.42 5.19
N LEU A 73 -13.18 -3.29 4.23
CA LEU A 73 -13.45 -2.78 2.89
C LEU A 73 -13.67 -4.00 1.97
N PRO A 74 -14.91 -4.29 1.55
CA PRO A 74 -15.19 -5.44 0.69
C PRO A 74 -14.47 -5.32 -0.66
N ALA A 75 -14.25 -6.44 -1.34
CA ALA A 75 -13.66 -6.41 -2.68
C ALA A 75 -14.60 -5.73 -3.69
N LYS A 76 -14.04 -4.97 -4.63
CA LYS A 76 -14.78 -4.49 -5.81
C LYS A 76 -14.79 -5.61 -6.85
N ARG A 77 -15.95 -5.88 -7.42
CA ARG A 77 -16.15 -6.92 -8.43
C ARG A 77 -16.89 -6.38 -9.64
N GLU A 78 -16.65 -7.01 -10.78
CA GLU A 78 -17.30 -6.72 -12.04
C GLU A 78 -17.48 -8.01 -12.85
N THR A 79 -18.59 -8.11 -13.58
CA THR A 79 -18.83 -9.21 -14.51
C THR A 79 -18.32 -8.82 -15.89
N GLN A 80 -17.37 -9.58 -16.44
CA GLN A 80 -16.83 -9.31 -17.77
C GLN A 80 -16.66 -10.58 -18.59
N ALA A 81 -16.81 -10.43 -19.90
CA ALA A 81 -16.51 -11.47 -20.87
C ALA A 81 -14.99 -11.57 -21.04
N THR A 82 -14.37 -12.68 -20.61
CA THR A 82 -12.91 -12.83 -20.75
C THR A 82 -12.51 -14.24 -21.19
N ILE A 83 -11.37 -14.30 -21.88
CA ILE A 83 -10.61 -15.54 -22.04
C ILE A 83 -9.83 -15.78 -20.74
N MET A 84 -9.95 -16.98 -20.17
CA MET A 84 -9.21 -17.35 -18.97
C MET A 84 -7.74 -17.58 -19.34
N MET A 85 -6.85 -16.73 -18.83
CA MET A 85 -5.40 -16.91 -18.97
C MET A 85 -4.80 -17.20 -17.59
N PRO A 86 -3.95 -18.24 -17.46
CA PRO A 86 -3.14 -18.45 -16.26
C PRO A 86 -2.00 -17.43 -16.28
N ALA A 87 -2.13 -16.36 -15.51
CA ALA A 87 -1.04 -15.41 -15.32
C ALA A 87 -0.98 -15.02 -13.84
N HIS A 88 0.14 -15.35 -13.19
CA HIS A 88 0.46 -14.94 -11.84
C HIS A 88 1.27 -13.64 -11.89
N ALA A 89 0.58 -12.53 -12.12
CA ALA A 89 1.13 -11.20 -11.90
C ALA A 89 0.51 -10.63 -10.62
N LEU A 90 1.27 -9.85 -9.87
CA LEU A 90 0.76 -9.13 -8.70
C LEU A 90 0.37 -7.71 -9.10
N ALA A 91 -0.71 -7.23 -8.51
CA ALA A 91 -1.14 -5.84 -8.57
C ALA A 91 -1.02 -5.19 -7.19
N GLN A 92 -0.72 -3.89 -7.20
CA GLN A 92 -0.70 -3.06 -6.01
C GLN A 92 -1.87 -2.09 -6.07
N HIS A 93 -2.67 -2.07 -5.02
CA HIS A 93 -3.86 -1.24 -4.89
C HIS A 93 -3.61 -0.16 -3.85
N ARG A 94 -3.59 1.11 -4.26
CA ARG A 94 -3.50 2.24 -3.32
C ARG A 94 -4.82 2.37 -2.55
N VAL A 95 -4.71 2.33 -1.23
CA VAL A 95 -5.82 2.38 -0.28
C VAL A 95 -5.68 3.66 0.51
N ASN A 96 -6.61 4.57 0.30
CA ASN A 96 -6.67 5.85 0.99
C ASN A 96 -7.36 5.68 2.33
N PHE A 97 -6.78 6.27 3.36
CA PHE A 97 -7.37 6.44 4.69
C PHE A 97 -7.59 7.94 4.85
N SER A 98 -8.80 8.38 5.17
CA SER A 98 -9.09 9.80 5.34
C SER A 98 -9.88 10.07 6.60
N THR A 99 -9.52 11.18 7.22
CA THR A 99 -10.26 11.88 8.27
C THR A 99 -10.71 13.22 7.70
N PRO A 100 -11.57 13.99 8.40
CA PRO A 100 -11.96 15.31 7.92
C PRO A 100 -10.79 16.27 7.66
N ASN A 101 -9.65 16.06 8.33
CA ASN A 101 -8.53 17.00 8.30
C ASN A 101 -7.33 16.50 7.48
N GLN A 102 -7.26 15.21 7.17
CA GLN A 102 -6.06 14.63 6.59
C GLN A 102 -6.33 13.29 5.88
N GLN A 103 -5.48 13.00 4.91
CA GLN A 103 -5.48 11.77 4.13
C GLN A 103 -4.10 11.10 4.19
N TRP A 104 -4.11 9.77 4.25
CA TRP A 104 -2.96 8.90 4.13
C TRP A 104 -3.26 7.83 3.10
N PHE A 105 -2.24 7.11 2.69
CA PHE A 105 -2.46 5.87 1.96
C PHE A 105 -1.54 4.76 2.44
N ARG A 106 -2.01 3.55 2.18
CA ARG A 106 -1.24 2.30 2.19
C ARG A 106 -1.44 1.63 0.85
N PHE A 107 -0.81 0.50 0.65
CA PHE A 107 -1.24 -0.34 -0.45
C PHE A 107 -1.44 -1.78 -0.01
N ALA A 108 -2.43 -2.39 -0.63
CA ALA A 108 -2.68 -3.82 -0.57
C ALA A 108 -2.14 -4.47 -1.85
N THR A 109 -1.64 -5.68 -1.71
CA THR A 109 -1.16 -6.50 -2.84
C THR A 109 -2.13 -7.64 -3.06
N SER A 110 -2.43 -7.94 -4.32
CA SER A 110 -3.24 -9.10 -4.71
C SER A 110 -2.82 -9.58 -6.10
N SER A 111 -3.42 -10.67 -6.58
CA SER A 111 -3.26 -11.06 -7.98
C SER A 111 -3.82 -9.99 -8.92
N LEU A 112 -3.17 -9.79 -10.07
CA LEU A 112 -3.60 -8.85 -11.11
C LEU A 112 -4.96 -9.23 -11.72
N LYS A 113 -5.27 -10.53 -11.75
CA LYS A 113 -6.53 -11.06 -12.25
C LYS A 113 -7.10 -12.06 -11.25
N MET A 114 -8.08 -11.63 -10.48
CA MET A 114 -8.70 -12.42 -9.41
C MET A 114 -10.05 -12.97 -9.85
N TYR A 115 -10.15 -14.28 -10.03
CA TYR A 115 -11.43 -14.98 -10.28
C TYR A 115 -12.09 -15.47 -8.97
N ARG A 116 -11.38 -15.33 -7.85
CA ARG A 116 -11.86 -15.60 -6.50
C ARG A 116 -11.50 -14.39 -5.65
N GLU A 117 -12.33 -14.11 -4.65
CA GLU A 117 -12.03 -13.03 -3.72
C GLU A 117 -10.73 -13.35 -2.97
N GLU A 118 -9.76 -12.45 -3.07
CA GLU A 118 -8.57 -12.46 -2.24
C GLU A 118 -8.74 -11.47 -1.09
N SER A 119 -8.09 -11.74 0.04
CA SER A 119 -8.14 -10.88 1.22
C SER A 119 -6.75 -10.40 1.61
N PHE A 120 -6.64 -9.13 2.00
CA PHE A 120 -5.43 -8.52 2.51
C PHE A 120 -5.69 -7.91 3.90
N ALA A 121 -4.85 -8.26 4.88
CA ALA A 121 -4.98 -7.76 6.25
C ALA A 121 -3.86 -6.76 6.56
N PHE A 122 -4.22 -5.49 6.80
CA PHE A 122 -3.25 -4.49 7.26
C PHE A 122 -2.83 -4.71 8.73
N HIS A 123 -3.55 -5.54 9.49
CA HIS A 123 -3.41 -5.72 10.95
C HIS A 123 -3.61 -4.40 11.70
N SER A 124 -2.64 -3.49 11.66
CA SER A 124 -2.72 -2.12 12.18
C SER A 124 -2.36 -1.05 11.15
N VAL A 125 -3.13 0.03 11.17
CA VAL A 125 -2.86 1.25 10.42
C VAL A 125 -2.75 2.41 11.40
N PHE A 126 -1.55 3.00 11.50
CA PHE A 126 -1.33 4.20 12.30
C PHE A 126 -1.56 5.45 11.48
N VAL A 127 -2.37 6.33 12.05
CA VAL A 127 -2.85 7.57 11.46
C VAL A 127 -2.47 8.70 12.40
N ASP A 128 -1.87 9.77 11.86
CA ASP A 128 -1.43 10.90 12.67
C ASP A 128 -2.50 11.98 12.74
N THR A 129 -3.38 11.96 13.74
CA THR A 129 -4.46 12.95 13.85
C THR A 129 -3.98 14.37 14.20
N LEU A 130 -2.70 14.54 14.51
CA LEU A 130 -2.08 15.82 14.88
C LEU A 130 -0.80 16.07 14.06
N PRO A 131 -0.90 16.15 12.71
CA PRO A 131 0.26 16.23 11.82
C PRO A 131 1.13 17.46 12.06
N GLN A 132 0.56 18.55 12.59
CA GLN A 132 1.25 19.79 12.89
C GLN A 132 2.22 19.67 14.08
N VAL A 133 2.03 18.66 14.94
CA VAL A 133 2.93 18.38 16.05
C VAL A 133 4.09 17.56 15.48
N ALA A 134 5.31 18.07 15.52
CA ALA A 134 6.48 17.32 15.09
C ALA A 134 6.74 16.15 16.03
N ALA A 135 7.43 15.10 15.55
CA ALA A 135 8.01 14.10 16.43
C ALA A 135 8.99 14.78 17.40
N ALA A 136 9.05 14.32 18.65
CA ALA A 136 10.04 14.83 19.60
C ALA A 136 11.46 14.52 19.10
N ALA A 137 12.41 15.40 19.41
CA ALA A 137 13.81 15.15 19.05
C ALA A 137 14.33 13.89 19.75
N HIS A 138 15.09 13.07 19.02
CA HIS A 138 15.68 11.84 19.55
C HIS A 138 17.08 11.63 18.98
N PRO A 139 18.06 11.15 19.75
CA PRO A 139 19.44 10.98 19.28
C PRO A 139 19.59 10.07 18.06
N LEU A 140 18.68 9.10 17.91
CA LEU A 140 18.68 8.17 16.78
C LEU A 140 18.01 8.74 15.51
N ILE A 141 17.39 9.93 15.59
CA ILE A 141 16.77 10.63 14.46
C ILE A 141 17.72 11.73 13.99
N GLU A 142 18.44 11.48 12.90
CA GLU A 142 19.46 12.41 12.38
C GLU A 142 18.87 13.59 11.61
N LEU A 143 17.84 13.35 10.79
CA LEU A 143 17.13 14.38 10.03
C LEU A 143 15.85 14.77 10.74
N ASN A 144 15.81 15.96 11.34
CA ASN A 144 14.54 16.48 11.83
C ASN A 144 13.55 16.78 10.68
N ASP A 145 12.27 16.90 10.99
CA ASP A 145 11.22 17.09 9.97
C ASP A 145 11.44 18.34 9.10
N ASN A 146 12.06 19.40 9.64
CA ASN A 146 12.36 20.62 8.86
C ASN A 146 13.50 20.38 7.88
N GLN A 147 14.55 19.65 8.27
CA GLN A 147 15.66 19.27 7.38
C GLN A 147 15.16 18.35 6.27
N LEU A 148 14.35 17.34 6.62
CA LEU A 148 13.77 16.42 5.65
C LEU A 148 12.85 17.18 4.66
N LYS A 149 12.06 18.13 5.17
CA LYS A 149 11.24 19.03 4.34
C LYS A 149 12.11 19.90 3.43
N GLN A 150 13.13 20.57 3.97
CA GLN A 150 14.03 21.43 3.17
C GLN A 150 14.73 20.64 2.06
N GLN A 151 15.26 19.47 2.37
CA GLN A 151 15.87 18.55 1.40
C GLN A 151 14.87 18.04 0.34
N SER A 152 13.59 18.00 0.69
CA SER A 152 12.52 17.60 -0.24
C SER A 152 12.06 18.74 -1.16
N TYR A 153 12.07 20.00 -0.70
CA TYR A 153 11.43 21.12 -1.41
C TYR A 153 12.36 22.18 -1.99
N GLN A 154 13.42 22.58 -1.29
CA GLN A 154 13.99 23.90 -1.56
C GLN A 154 15.02 23.97 -2.69
N ASP A 155 15.66 22.87 -3.14
CA ASP A 155 16.59 22.95 -4.29
C ASP A 155 16.85 21.72 -5.22
N ASP A 156 16.80 20.42 -4.84
CA ASP A 156 17.77 19.49 -5.50
C ASP A 156 17.41 18.00 -5.79
N ALA A 157 16.20 17.49 -5.58
CA ALA A 157 15.96 16.04 -5.82
C ALA A 157 14.53 15.62 -6.16
N PHE A 158 13.54 16.23 -5.50
CA PHE A 158 12.12 15.87 -5.62
C PHE A 158 11.24 16.97 -6.27
N GLY A 159 11.83 18.07 -6.77
CA GLY A 159 11.06 19.22 -7.27
C GLY A 159 10.13 18.93 -8.46
N GLN A 160 10.35 17.83 -9.19
CA GLN A 160 9.50 17.38 -10.30
C GLN A 160 8.56 16.22 -9.93
N CYS A 161 8.50 15.85 -8.65
CA CYS A 161 7.60 14.81 -8.19
C CYS A 161 6.21 15.39 -7.90
N GLU A 162 5.22 14.51 -7.83
CA GLU A 162 3.88 14.89 -7.38
C GLU A 162 3.89 15.34 -5.91
N LEU A 163 3.53 16.61 -5.66
CA LEU A 163 3.53 17.21 -4.31
C LEU A 163 2.75 16.38 -3.28
N SER A 164 1.61 15.82 -3.70
CA SER A 164 0.76 14.98 -2.85
C SER A 164 1.49 13.73 -2.32
N THR A 165 2.42 13.19 -3.12
CA THR A 165 3.21 12.02 -2.77
C THR A 165 4.39 12.41 -1.87
N ILE A 166 4.95 13.62 -2.03
CA ILE A 166 5.95 14.18 -1.09
C ILE A 166 5.33 14.38 0.29
N ASP A 167 4.16 15.02 0.38
CA ASP A 167 3.45 15.24 1.64
C ASP A 167 3.14 13.92 2.35
N ALA A 168 2.74 12.90 1.58
CA ALA A 168 2.48 11.57 2.12
C ALA A 168 3.77 10.87 2.59
N ALA A 169 4.88 11.02 1.86
CA ALA A 169 6.18 10.47 2.25
C ALA A 169 6.62 11.09 3.59
N LEU A 170 6.64 12.41 3.68
CA LEU A 170 6.95 13.15 4.90
C LEU A 170 6.01 12.79 6.06
N GLY A 171 4.70 12.77 5.81
CA GLY A 171 3.71 12.40 6.81
C GLY A 171 3.88 10.96 7.32
N SER A 172 4.26 10.02 6.44
CA SER A 172 4.50 8.63 6.82
C SER A 172 5.77 8.47 7.68
N THR A 173 6.85 9.19 7.35
CA THR A 173 8.09 9.21 8.14
C THR A 173 7.85 9.83 9.50
N ARG A 174 7.15 10.98 9.56
CA ARG A 174 6.75 11.60 10.83
C ARG A 174 5.92 10.66 11.69
N SER A 175 4.95 9.97 11.10
CA SER A 175 4.11 8.99 11.81
C SER A 175 4.96 7.85 12.37
N ALA A 176 5.88 7.29 11.58
CA ALA A 176 6.78 6.23 12.04
C ALA A 176 7.65 6.69 13.23
N ARG A 177 8.22 7.91 13.15
CA ARG A 177 9.01 8.51 14.25
C ARG A 177 8.20 8.72 15.52
N LYS A 178 7.00 9.31 15.39
CA LYS A 178 6.09 9.49 16.54
C LYS A 178 5.75 8.17 17.20
N LEU A 179 5.43 7.16 16.40
CA LEU A 179 5.13 5.82 16.88
C LEU A 179 6.30 5.24 17.65
N ALA A 180 7.50 5.32 17.08
CA ALA A 180 8.71 4.83 17.71
C ALA A 180 8.98 5.50 19.06
N LEU A 181 8.79 6.82 19.15
CA LEU A 181 8.98 7.57 20.40
C LEU A 181 7.92 7.25 21.44
N GLN A 182 6.67 7.05 21.03
CA GLN A 182 5.62 6.56 21.93
C GLN A 182 5.99 5.19 22.49
N MET A 183 6.53 4.33 21.64
CA MET A 183 6.98 2.99 22.01
C MET A 183 8.16 3.01 22.99
N PHE A 184 9.16 3.88 22.80
CA PHE A 184 10.26 4.06 23.75
C PHE A 184 9.78 4.59 25.11
N ASN A 185 8.90 5.59 25.10
CA ASN A 185 8.46 6.26 26.32
C ASN A 185 7.38 5.48 27.08
N GLN A 186 6.56 4.69 26.36
CA GLN A 186 5.40 3.97 26.91
C GLN A 186 5.22 2.58 26.28
N PRO A 187 6.13 1.61 26.55
CA PRO A 187 6.04 0.27 25.95
C PRO A 187 4.72 -0.45 26.28
N GLN A 188 4.11 -0.14 27.43
CA GLN A 188 2.86 -0.75 27.90
C GLN A 188 1.61 -0.20 27.21
N ALA A 189 1.70 0.93 26.48
CA ALA A 189 0.56 1.52 25.77
C ALA A 189 0.26 0.85 24.42
N ILE A 190 1.10 -0.11 24.02
CA ILE A 190 0.97 -0.83 22.75
C ILE A 190 -0.10 -1.92 22.91
N PRO A 191 -1.03 -2.06 21.95
CA PRO A 191 -2.02 -3.13 21.96
C PRO A 191 -1.39 -4.52 22.15
N SER A 192 -1.91 -5.30 23.09
CA SER A 192 -1.36 -6.61 23.50
C SER A 192 -1.32 -7.66 22.38
N ASP A 193 -2.10 -7.46 21.31
CA ASP A 193 -2.15 -8.31 20.13
C ASP A 193 -1.01 -8.04 19.14
N GLN A 194 -0.16 -7.04 19.38
CA GLN A 194 0.92 -6.67 18.47
C GLN A 194 2.28 -6.68 19.14
N SER A 195 3.26 -7.33 18.51
CA SER A 195 4.64 -7.11 18.94
C SER A 195 5.05 -5.70 18.56
N LEU A 196 5.58 -4.98 19.54
CA LEU A 196 6.18 -3.66 19.40
C LEU A 196 7.06 -3.56 18.13
N ALA A 197 7.97 -4.51 17.97
CA ALA A 197 8.89 -4.57 16.83
C ALA A 197 8.17 -4.75 15.48
N SER A 198 7.14 -5.61 15.38
CA SER A 198 6.42 -5.81 14.11
C SER A 198 5.63 -4.57 13.71
N THR A 199 5.05 -3.89 14.69
CA THR A 199 4.25 -2.67 14.52
C THR A 199 5.11 -1.54 13.98
N LEU A 200 6.26 -1.31 14.63
CA LEU A 200 7.20 -0.28 14.20
C LEU A 200 7.82 -0.60 12.84
N LYS A 201 8.20 -1.86 12.63
CA LYS A 201 8.73 -2.34 11.34
C LYS A 201 7.74 -2.08 10.21
N GLY A 202 6.45 -2.37 10.42
CA GLY A 202 5.39 -2.08 9.44
C GLY A 202 5.26 -0.59 9.12
N ALA A 203 5.34 0.29 10.13
CA ALA A 203 5.27 1.73 9.94
C ALA A 203 6.47 2.28 9.14
N TYR A 204 7.69 1.85 9.46
CA TYR A 204 8.88 2.26 8.72
C TYR A 204 8.94 1.66 7.31
N GLN A 205 8.61 0.38 7.14
CA GLN A 205 8.53 -0.26 5.81
C GLN A 205 7.55 0.49 4.90
N GLN A 206 6.42 0.93 5.45
CA GLN A 206 5.49 1.76 4.70
C GLN A 206 6.11 3.11 4.31
N SER A 207 6.80 3.77 5.24
CA SER A 207 7.47 5.04 4.96
C SER A 207 8.46 4.89 3.80
N ILE A 208 9.38 3.93 3.91
CA ILE A 208 10.36 3.62 2.85
C ILE A 208 9.67 3.34 1.53
N TRP A 209 8.60 2.56 1.55
CA TRP A 209 7.94 2.20 0.32
C TRP A 209 7.24 3.38 -0.36
N ILE A 210 6.67 4.32 0.40
CA ILE A 210 6.16 5.59 -0.15
C ILE A 210 7.30 6.40 -0.77
N TRP A 211 8.46 6.48 -0.12
CA TRP A 211 9.63 7.16 -0.68
C TRP A 211 10.16 6.49 -1.96
N GLN A 212 10.21 5.17 -2.00
CA GLN A 212 10.58 4.41 -3.20
C GLN A 212 9.59 4.67 -4.33
N LYS A 213 8.27 4.70 -4.03
CA LYS A 213 7.24 5.02 -5.01
C LYS A 213 7.38 6.45 -5.52
N LEU A 214 7.61 7.41 -4.62
CA LEU A 214 7.91 8.79 -4.96
C LEU A 214 9.08 8.84 -5.94
N ASN A 215 10.20 8.19 -5.62
CA ASN A 215 11.39 8.14 -6.49
C ASN A 215 11.09 7.57 -7.89
N GLN A 216 10.18 6.60 -8.01
CA GLN A 216 9.75 6.05 -9.30
C GLN A 216 8.90 7.02 -10.13
N THR A 217 8.16 7.93 -9.49
CA THR A 217 7.25 8.86 -10.17
C THR A 217 7.92 10.13 -10.69
N CYS A 218 9.09 10.51 -10.16
CA CYS A 218 9.76 11.73 -10.63
C CYS A 218 10.69 11.49 -11.81
N GLU A 219 10.90 12.55 -12.60
CA GLU A 219 11.82 12.55 -13.74
C GLU A 219 13.22 12.08 -13.33
N ARG A 220 13.87 11.29 -14.17
CA ARG A 220 15.15 10.66 -13.86
C ARG A 220 16.32 11.46 -14.40
N THR A 221 16.78 12.46 -13.66
CA THR A 221 18.15 12.98 -13.81
C THR A 221 19.09 12.23 -12.87
N ALA A 222 20.34 12.00 -13.28
CA ALA A 222 21.30 11.22 -12.51
C ALA A 222 21.64 11.86 -11.14
N ALA A 223 21.71 13.20 -11.08
CA ALA A 223 21.94 13.94 -9.85
C ALA A 223 20.77 13.77 -8.86
N ASN A 224 19.55 14.04 -9.32
CA ASN A 224 18.36 13.91 -8.49
C ASN A 224 18.15 12.46 -8.03
N TYR A 225 18.45 11.46 -8.87
CA TYR A 225 18.31 10.05 -8.47
C TYR A 225 19.25 9.67 -7.32
N ARG A 226 20.51 10.13 -7.34
CA ARG A 226 21.46 9.89 -6.24
C ARG A 226 21.04 10.60 -4.95
N ALA A 227 20.65 11.87 -5.05
CA ALA A 227 20.19 12.64 -3.89
C ALA A 227 18.94 12.00 -3.24
N ARG A 228 17.97 11.56 -4.05
CA ARG A 228 16.79 10.81 -3.58
C ARG A 228 17.17 9.49 -2.92
N GLY A 229 18.12 8.76 -3.51
CA GLY A 229 18.64 7.51 -2.96
C GLY A 229 19.26 7.67 -1.58
N ALA A 230 20.06 8.72 -1.37
CA ALA A 230 20.68 9.01 -0.08
C ALA A 230 19.64 9.30 1.03
N ILE A 231 18.56 10.02 0.70
CA ILE A 231 17.46 10.28 1.65
C ILE A 231 16.75 8.97 2.03
N ILE A 232 16.47 8.10 1.05
CA ILE A 232 15.85 6.80 1.30
C ILE A 232 16.75 5.94 2.20
N GLU A 233 18.04 5.86 1.88
CA GLU A 233 19.03 5.11 2.65
C GLU A 233 19.13 5.62 4.08
N GLN A 234 19.10 6.95 4.29
CA GLN A 234 19.15 7.52 5.64
C GLN A 234 17.90 7.15 6.47
N ILE A 235 16.71 7.12 5.85
CA ILE A 235 15.48 6.68 6.52
C ILE A 235 15.54 5.18 6.85
N GLU A 236 16.13 4.36 5.97
CA GLU A 236 16.36 2.93 6.21
C GLU A 236 17.34 2.70 7.38
N GLN A 237 18.43 3.48 7.44
CA GLN A 237 19.39 3.41 8.55
C GLN A 237 18.74 3.84 9.87
N GLU A 238 17.94 4.90 9.88
CA GLU A 238 17.16 5.32 11.05
C GLU A 238 16.24 4.19 11.54
N GLN A 239 15.49 3.55 10.63
CA GLN A 239 14.64 2.41 10.97
C GLN A 239 15.45 1.32 11.68
N ASN A 240 16.59 0.91 11.13
CA ASN A 240 17.37 -0.19 11.67
C ASN A 240 17.86 0.13 13.08
N ARG A 241 18.40 1.32 13.31
CA ARG A 241 18.85 1.76 14.65
C ARG A 241 17.72 1.80 15.66
N MET A 242 16.53 2.26 15.25
CA MET A 242 15.35 2.32 16.13
C MET A 242 14.83 0.92 16.48
N LEU A 243 14.87 -0.02 15.54
CA LEU A 243 14.48 -1.41 15.80
C LEU A 243 15.50 -2.14 16.69
N GLU A 244 16.79 -1.89 16.49
CA GLU A 244 17.87 -2.40 17.36
C GLU A 244 17.69 -1.90 18.79
N ALA A 245 17.52 -0.60 18.98
CA ALA A 245 17.37 0.01 20.30
C ALA A 245 16.08 -0.40 21.07
N LEU A 246 15.08 -0.97 20.39
CA LEU A 246 13.89 -1.54 21.04
C LEU A 246 14.02 -3.04 21.34
N SER A 247 15.10 -3.66 20.86
CA SER A 247 15.39 -5.08 21.08
C SER A 247 16.32 -5.30 22.28
N ASP A 248 17.01 -4.23 22.73
CA ASP A 248 17.88 -4.18 23.91
C ASP A 248 17.10 -3.87 25.20
#